data_AF-A0A7V3HW12-F1
#
_entry.id   AF-A0A7V3HW12-F1
#
_cell.length_a   1.000
_cell.length_b   1.000
_cell.length_c   1.000
_cell.angle_alpha   90.00
_cell.angle_beta   90.00
_cell.angle_gamma   90.00
#
_symmetry.space_group_name_H-M   'P 1'
#
loop_
_entity.id
_entity.type
_entity.pdbx_description
1 polymer ?
#
loop_
_entity_poly.entity_id
_entity_poly.type
_entity_poly.pdbx_seq_one_letter_code
_entity_poly.pdbx_strand_id
1 'polypeptide(L)'
;FLDDEVDDLFYYNGKPLYDRLKDNVKSSGTVYQWRSQYVRENKNNVCPTLTANMGTGGHNVPIIKDNKGIRKLTPYECVKLQGFEEDFKFPDDLALSHQYKQAGNSVTVKVIEEIAKKIKDVL
;
A
#
# COMPACT_ATOMS: atom_id res chain seq x y z
N PHE A 1 -6.02 -9.20 1.85
CA PHE A 1 -5.24 -8.47 0.84
C PHE A 1 -3.74 -8.52 1.12
N LEU A 2 -3.30 -8.79 2.36
CA LEU A 2 -1.88 -9.00 2.66
C LEU A 2 -1.40 -10.33 2.09
N ASP A 3 -0.15 -10.35 1.63
CA ASP A 3 0.51 -11.57 1.16
C ASP A 3 1.06 -12.37 2.35
N ASP A 4 1.01 -13.70 2.26
CA ASP A 4 1.46 -14.60 3.34
C ASP A 4 2.99 -14.56 3.51
N GLU A 5 3.72 -14.50 2.40
CA GLU A 5 5.18 -14.43 2.36
C GLU A 5 5.63 -13.14 1.67
N VAL A 6 6.47 -12.36 2.36
CA VAL A 6 6.97 -11.07 1.88
C VAL A 6 8.48 -10.99 2.01
N ASP A 7 9.11 -10.55 0.92
CA ASP A 7 10.56 -10.34 0.82
C ASP A 7 11.08 -9.32 1.86
N ASP A 8 12.28 -9.57 2.39
CA ASP A 8 12.97 -8.69 3.35
C ASP A 8 13.15 -7.25 2.87
N LEU A 9 13.20 -7.02 1.56
CA LEU A 9 13.36 -5.70 0.96
C LEU A 9 12.27 -4.71 1.40
N PHE A 10 11.05 -5.21 1.68
CA PHE A 10 9.91 -4.38 2.09
C PHE A 10 9.94 -3.99 3.58
N TYR A 11 10.72 -4.71 4.37
CA TYR A 11 10.84 -4.48 5.81
C TYR A 11 11.79 -3.32 6.10
N TYR A 12 11.51 -2.64 7.21
CA TYR A 12 12.36 -1.58 7.75
C TYR A 12 13.39 -2.11 8.75
N ASN A 13 13.42 -3.40 9.05
CA ASN A 13 14.37 -4.02 9.97
C ASN A 13 15.83 -3.58 9.67
N GLY A 14 16.52 -3.02 10.67
CA GLY A 14 17.89 -2.52 10.52
C GLY A 14 18.07 -1.25 9.68
N LYS A 15 16.99 -0.67 9.12
CA LYS A 15 17.04 0.59 8.36
C LYS A 15 16.88 1.79 9.30
N PRO A 16 17.48 2.96 9.00
CA PRO A 16 17.38 4.15 9.86
C PRO A 16 15.96 4.61 10.18
N LEU A 17 15.00 4.32 9.29
CA LEU A 17 13.60 4.66 9.51
C LEU A 17 12.97 3.83 10.64
N TYR A 18 13.44 2.60 10.89
CA TYR A 18 12.86 1.69 11.89
C TYR A 18 12.76 2.31 13.28
N ASP A 19 13.81 3.00 13.71
CA ASP A 19 13.85 3.65 15.03
C ASP A 19 12.78 4.73 15.20
N ARG A 20 12.32 5.33 14.08
CA ARG A 20 11.22 6.30 14.10
C ARG A 20 9.84 5.64 14.08
N LEU A 21 9.76 4.38 13.64
CA LEU A 21 8.50 3.64 13.51
C LEU A 21 8.19 2.80 14.74
N LYS A 22 9.19 2.14 15.33
CA LYS A 22 9.02 1.08 16.35
C LYS A 22 8.18 1.47 17.56
N ASP A 23 8.28 2.72 18.01
CA ASP A 23 7.57 3.19 19.20
C ASP A 23 6.11 3.55 18.92
N ASN A 24 5.73 3.76 17.65
CA ASN A 24 4.39 4.17 17.25
C ASN A 24 3.61 3.05 16.54
N VAL A 25 4.29 2.13 15.86
CA VAL A 25 3.69 1.00 15.14
C VAL A 25 3.63 -0.22 16.08
N LYS A 26 2.58 -0.30 16.90
CA LYS A 26 2.48 -1.30 17.98
C LYS A 26 1.59 -2.49 17.65
N SER A 27 0.36 -2.20 17.23
CA SER A 27 -0.69 -3.18 16.93
C SER A 27 -0.50 -3.82 15.57
N SER A 28 -0.61 -5.13 15.51
CA SER A 28 -0.77 -5.88 14.26
C SER A 28 -2.23 -5.80 13.80
N GLY A 29 -2.49 -5.87 12.49
CA GLY A 29 -3.84 -5.83 11.92
C GLY A 29 -4.41 -4.43 11.66
N THR A 30 -3.63 -3.38 11.90
CA THR A 30 -3.97 -2.01 11.48
C THR A 30 -2.95 -1.47 10.49
N VAL A 31 -3.41 -0.59 9.61
CA VAL A 31 -2.54 0.12 8.66
C VAL A 31 -2.17 1.46 9.27
N TYR A 32 -0.88 1.73 9.39
CA TYR A 32 -0.36 3.03 9.75
C TYR A 32 0.07 3.78 8.49
N GLN A 33 0.34 5.06 8.64
CA GLN A 33 0.86 5.90 7.59
C GLN A 33 2.11 6.62 8.09
N TRP A 34 3.24 6.40 7.41
CA TRP A 34 4.42 7.21 7.58
C TRP A 34 4.21 8.57 6.90
N ARG A 35 3.97 9.58 7.72
CA ARG A 35 4.06 10.98 7.32
C ARG A 35 5.49 11.42 7.58
N SER A 36 6.01 12.34 6.78
CA SER A 36 7.39 12.85 6.80
C SER A 36 8.14 12.86 8.14
N GLN A 37 7.44 13.21 9.22
CA GLN A 37 7.99 13.41 10.55
C GLN A 37 7.35 12.50 11.61
N TYR A 38 6.24 11.83 11.32
CA TYR A 38 5.47 11.09 12.33
C TYR A 38 4.68 9.93 11.73
N VAL A 39 4.35 8.96 12.58
CA VAL A 39 3.47 7.84 12.22
C VAL A 39 2.04 8.18 12.59
N ARG A 40 1.10 7.90 11.70
CA ARG A 40 -0.34 8.00 11.97
C ARG A 40 -0.99 6.63 11.90
N GLU A 41 -1.58 6.16 12.98
CA GLU A 41 -2.46 4.98 12.96
C GLU A 41 -3.77 5.33 12.24
N ASN A 42 -4.20 4.52 11.27
CA ASN A 42 -5.51 4.70 10.65
C ASN A 42 -6.57 4.00 11.51
N LYS A 43 -7.66 4.71 11.77
CA LYS A 43 -8.80 4.19 12.54
C LYS A 43 -9.68 3.33 11.64
N ASN A 44 -10.50 2.47 12.25
CA ASN A 44 -11.54 1.69 11.56
C ASN A 44 -11.00 0.70 10.51
N ASN A 45 -9.78 0.19 10.69
CA ASN A 45 -9.17 -0.81 9.80
C ASN A 45 -9.15 -0.40 8.31
N VAL A 46 -9.01 0.90 8.03
CA VAL A 46 -8.90 1.41 6.66
C VAL A 46 -7.44 1.62 6.26
N CYS A 47 -7.16 1.42 4.97
CA CYS A 47 -5.92 1.86 4.37
C CYS A 47 -6.01 3.37 4.07
N PRO A 48 -4.95 4.17 4.31
CA PRO A 48 -4.90 5.54 3.81
C PRO A 48 -4.84 5.52 2.27
N THR A 49 -5.10 6.68 1.65
CA THR A 49 -4.95 6.83 0.20
C THR A 49 -3.55 6.37 -0.26
N LEU A 50 -3.53 5.41 -1.17
CA LEU A 50 -2.33 4.96 -1.85
C LEU A 50 -1.84 6.09 -2.76
N THR A 51 -0.54 6.41 -2.71
CA THR A 51 0.01 7.53 -3.49
C THR A 51 1.07 7.03 -4.45
N ALA A 52 1.20 7.69 -5.60
CA ALA A 52 2.20 7.32 -6.59
C ALA A 52 3.65 7.33 -6.04
N ASN A 53 3.91 8.15 -5.03
CA ASN A 53 5.23 8.35 -4.44
C ASN A 53 5.51 7.44 -3.24
N MET A 54 4.60 6.51 -2.89
CA MET A 54 4.81 5.62 -1.74
C MET A 54 5.99 4.65 -1.94
N GLY A 55 6.40 4.40 -3.19
CA GLY A 55 7.54 3.56 -3.53
C GLY A 55 8.91 4.23 -3.37
N THR A 56 8.99 5.56 -3.41
CA THR A 56 10.25 6.33 -3.47
C THR A 56 10.69 6.91 -2.13
N GLY A 57 9.92 6.69 -1.05
CA GLY A 57 10.30 7.10 0.30
C GLY A 57 10.32 8.62 0.46
N GLY A 58 9.14 9.24 0.49
CA GLY A 58 8.98 10.66 0.77
C GLY A 58 7.97 10.88 1.88
N HIS A 59 6.70 10.58 1.63
CA HIS A 59 5.59 10.87 2.53
C HIS A 59 4.40 9.94 2.23
N ASN A 60 3.46 9.82 3.17
CA ASN A 60 2.18 9.12 3.01
C ASN A 60 2.30 7.60 2.75
N VAL A 61 3.40 6.97 3.16
CA VAL A 61 3.63 5.55 2.89
C VAL A 61 2.76 4.70 3.84
N PRO A 62 1.91 3.80 3.31
CA PRO A 62 1.18 2.85 4.14
C PRO A 62 2.15 1.81 4.69
N ILE A 63 2.13 1.62 6.01
CA ILE A 63 3.00 0.68 6.73
C ILE A 63 2.16 -0.21 7.63
N ILE A 64 2.62 -1.43 7.85
CA ILE A 64 2.00 -2.39 8.75
C ILE A 64 3.05 -3.02 9.65
N LYS A 65 2.57 -3.75 10.65
CA LYS A 65 3.38 -4.64 11.47
C LYS A 65 2.83 -6.05 11.37
N ASP A 66 3.72 -7.00 11.10
CA ASP A 66 3.46 -8.43 11.13
C ASP A 66 4.48 -9.11 12.07
N ASN A 67 4.51 -10.45 12.05
CA ASN A 67 5.39 -11.24 12.90
C ASN A 67 6.88 -11.08 12.58
N LYS A 68 7.22 -10.64 11.35
CA LYS A 68 8.59 -10.48 10.86
C LYS A 68 9.12 -9.06 11.07
N GLY A 69 8.23 -8.07 11.16
CA GLY A 69 8.60 -6.72 11.60
C GLY A 69 7.66 -5.63 11.09
N ILE A 70 8.23 -4.42 10.94
CA ILE A 70 7.52 -3.27 10.38
C ILE A 70 7.91 -3.16 8.91
N ARG A 71 6.91 -3.07 8.03
CA ARG A 71 7.13 -2.98 6.58
C ARG A 71 6.15 -2.04 5.91
N LYS A 72 6.46 -1.64 4.68
CA LYS A 72 5.46 -1.04 3.78
C LYS A 72 4.62 -2.12 3.11
N LEU A 73 3.44 -1.74 2.62
CA LEU A 73 2.66 -2.60 1.72
C LEU A 73 3.44 -2.86 0.43
N THR A 74 3.33 -4.06 -0.14
CA THR A 74 3.91 -4.41 -1.45
C THR A 74 3.09 -3.78 -2.59
N PRO A 75 3.64 -3.62 -3.81
CA PRO A 75 2.84 -3.16 -4.95
C PRO A 75 1.64 -4.07 -5.24
N TYR A 76 1.79 -5.38 -5.04
CA TYR A 76 0.73 -6.37 -5.22
C TYR A 76 -0.39 -6.19 -4.17
N GLU A 77 -0.03 -6.02 -2.89
CA GLU A 77 -1.01 -5.68 -1.85
C GLU A 77 -1.74 -4.36 -2.15
N CYS A 78 -1.04 -3.38 -2.74
CA CYS A 78 -1.63 -2.12 -3.17
C CYS A 78 -2.64 -2.28 -4.31
N VAL A 79 -2.38 -3.11 -5.33
CA VAL A 79 -3.37 -3.34 -6.40
C VAL A 79 -4.53 -4.22 -5.93
N LYS A 80 -4.29 -5.19 -5.03
CA LYS A 80 -5.37 -5.94 -4.35
C LYS A 80 -6.29 -5.00 -3.58
N LEU A 81 -5.74 -4.01 -2.88
CA LEU A 81 -6.52 -2.96 -2.21
C LEU A 81 -7.34 -2.10 -3.19
N GLN A 82 -6.81 -1.84 -4.39
CA GLN A 82 -7.53 -1.14 -5.46
C GLN A 82 -8.61 -2.02 -6.12
N GLY A 83 -8.69 -3.31 -5.78
CA GLY A 83 -9.69 -4.24 -6.29
C GLY A 83 -9.35 -4.86 -7.65
N PHE A 84 -8.07 -4.87 -8.02
CA PHE A 84 -7.61 -5.64 -9.19
C PHE A 84 -7.80 -7.14 -8.96
N GLU A 85 -7.91 -7.90 -10.04
CA GLU A 85 -8.03 -9.36 -10.01
C GLU A 85 -6.77 -10.00 -9.42
N GLU A 86 -6.92 -11.18 -8.79
CA GLU A 86 -5.83 -11.87 -8.10
C GLU A 86 -4.73 -12.35 -9.05
N ASP A 87 -5.03 -12.52 -10.34
CA ASP A 87 -4.08 -12.91 -11.39
C ASP A 87 -3.42 -11.71 -12.10
N PHE A 88 -3.70 -10.47 -11.66
CA PHE A 88 -3.04 -9.28 -12.16
C PHE A 88 -1.52 -9.39 -11.99
N LYS A 89 -0.77 -9.00 -13.04
CA LYS A 89 0.69 -8.98 -13.03
C LYS A 89 1.21 -7.64 -13.53
N PHE A 90 2.21 -7.11 -12.82
CA PHE A 90 3.05 -6.06 -13.36
C PHE A 90 3.96 -6.64 -14.46
N PRO A 91 4.39 -5.83 -15.44
CA PRO A 91 5.44 -6.24 -16.39
C PRO A 91 6.73 -6.64 -15.66
N ASP A 92 7.37 -7.73 -16.11
CA ASP A 92 8.53 -8.33 -15.44
C ASP A 92 9.75 -7.39 -15.37
N ASP A 93 9.89 -6.50 -16.35
CA ASP A 93 10.96 -5.51 -16.45
C ASP A 93 10.67 -4.20 -15.71
N LEU A 94 9.49 -4.10 -15.08
CA LEU A 94 9.06 -2.88 -14.43
C LEU A 94 9.70 -2.71 -13.05
N ALA A 95 10.49 -1.65 -12.90
CA ALA A 95 11.10 -1.28 -11.61
C ALA A 95 10.04 -1.13 -10.49
N LEU A 96 10.40 -1.54 -9.27
CA LEU A 96 9.51 -1.53 -8.11
C LEU A 96 8.88 -0.15 -7.85
N SER A 97 9.64 0.93 -8.02
CA SER A 97 9.14 2.31 -7.88
C SER A 97 8.02 2.63 -8.88
N HIS A 98 8.11 2.12 -10.11
CA HIS A 98 7.07 2.28 -11.12
C HIS A 98 5.85 1.42 -10.85
N GLN A 99 6.02 0.21 -10.29
CA GLN A 99 4.89 -0.61 -9.85
C GLN A 99 4.07 0.12 -8.77
N TYR A 100 4.73 0.69 -7.76
CA TYR A 100 4.08 1.55 -6.76
C TYR A 100 3.38 2.76 -7.40
N LYS A 101 4.03 3.39 -8.38
CA LYS A 101 3.46 4.54 -9.09
C LYS A 101 2.19 4.18 -9.85
N GLN A 102 2.17 3.03 -10.52
CA GLN A 102 0.98 2.52 -11.20
C GLN A 102 -0.13 2.25 -10.19
N ALA A 103 0.14 1.45 -9.15
CA ALA A 103 -0.85 1.12 -8.12
C ALA A 103 -1.43 2.37 -7.40
N GLY A 104 -0.59 3.37 -7.14
CA GLY A 104 -1.00 4.62 -6.50
C GLY A 104 -1.75 5.60 -7.41
N ASN A 105 -1.52 5.55 -8.72
CA ASN A 105 -2.24 6.38 -9.70
C ASN A 105 -3.50 5.69 -10.26
N SER A 106 -3.66 4.39 -10.04
CA SER A 106 -4.85 3.65 -10.44
C SER A 106 -6.09 4.12 -9.69
N VAL A 107 -7.23 4.00 -10.37
CA VAL A 107 -8.55 4.16 -9.77
C VAL A 107 -9.01 2.80 -9.25
N THR A 108 -9.71 2.79 -8.12
CA THR A 108 -10.29 1.57 -7.55
C THR A 108 -11.29 0.95 -8.52
N VAL A 109 -11.14 -0.35 -8.82
CA VAL A 109 -11.91 -1.08 -9.83
C VAL A 109 -13.41 -0.98 -9.58
N LYS A 110 -13.86 -1.22 -8.35
CA LYS A 110 -15.29 -1.10 -7.99
C LYS A 110 -15.86 0.31 -8.22
N VAL A 111 -15.04 1.36 -8.04
CA VAL A 111 -15.49 2.73 -8.26
C VAL A 111 -15.72 2.98 -9.75
N ILE A 112 -14.77 2.57 -10.60
CA ILE A 112 -14.92 2.76 -12.05
C ILE A 112 -16.03 1.89 -12.64
N GLU A 113 -16.25 0.68 -12.11
CA GLU A 113 -17.37 -0.18 -12.49
C GLU A 113 -18.73 0.48 -12.23
N GLU A 114 -18.94 1.04 -11.04
CA GLU A 114 -20.19 1.73 -10.71
C GLU A 114 -20.42 2.97 -11.58
N ILE A 115 -19.36 3.74 -11.86
CA ILE A 115 -19.43 4.88 -12.79
C ILE A 115 -19.80 4.39 -14.19
N ALA A 116 -19.16 3.32 -14.68
CA ALA A 116 -19.43 2.76 -16.00
C ALA A 116 -20.88 2.24 -16.15
N LYS A 117 -21.44 1.62 -15.10
CA LYS A 117 -22.86 1.22 -15.08
C LYS A 117 -23.78 2.42 -15.25
N LYS A 118 -23.53 3.51 -14.52
CA LYS A 118 -24.32 4.76 -14.64
C LYS A 118 -24.21 5.40 -16.01
N ILE A 119 -23.03 5.34 -16.64
CA ILE A 119 -22.86 5.81 -18.02
C ILE A 119 -23.66 4.91 -18.97
N LYS A 120 -23.60 3.59 -18.80
CA LYS A 120 -24.35 2.64 -19.64
C LYS A 120 -25.87 2.82 -19.51
N ASP A 121 -26.38 3.16 -18.33
CA ASP A 121 -27.81 3.38 -18.10
C ASP A 121 -28.38 4.57 -18.90
N VAL A 122 -27.52 5.52 -19.31
CA VAL A 122 -27.92 6.74 -20.04
C VAL A 122 -27.52 6.73 -21.52
N LEU A 123 -26.82 5.69 -21.98
CA LEU A 123 -26.47 5.45 -23.39
C LEU A 123 -27.54 4.59 -24.06
#